data_AF-A0A2V1DMH3-F1
#
_entry.id   AF-A0A2V1DMH3-F1
#
_cell.length_a   1.000
_cell.length_b   1.000
_cell.length_c   1.000
_cell.angle_alpha   90.00
_cell.angle_beta   90.00
_cell.angle_gamma   90.00
#
_symmetry.space_group_name_H-M   'P 1'
#
loop_
_entity.id
_entity.type
_entity.pdbx_description
1 polymer ?
#
loop_
_entity_poly.entity_id
_entity_poly.type
_entity_poly.pdbx_seq_one_letter_code
_entity_poly.pdbx_strand_id
1 'polypeptide(L)' 'MPHHITHSSFGRTSLTTCDVFVMALSYLDARSMPSPEGLVESVAPWYLDAESVWWRVFVLGLR' A
#
# COMPACT_ATOMS: atom_id res chain seq x y z
N MET A 1 6.14 -19.94 -6.22
CA MET A 1 4.75 -20.41 -6.02
C MET A 1 3.97 -19.24 -5.41
N PRO A 2 2.84 -18.81 -5.98
CA PRO A 2 2.06 -17.75 -5.36
C PRO A 2 1.51 -18.31 -4.05
N HIS A 3 1.94 -17.75 -2.92
CA HIS A 3 1.42 -18.14 -1.62
C HIS A 3 -0.02 -17.65 -1.53
N HIS A 4 -0.98 -18.53 -1.76
CA HIS A 4 -2.39 -18.21 -1.61
C HIS A 4 -2.66 -17.80 -0.16
N ILE A 5 -2.79 -16.49 0.05
CA ILE A 5 -3.30 -15.92 1.30
C ILE A 5 -4.72 -16.47 1.49
N THR A 6 -4.82 -17.54 2.27
CA THR A 6 -6.07 -18.25 2.55
C THR A 6 -6.73 -17.78 3.84
N HIS A 7 -6.04 -16.91 4.59
CA HIS A 7 -6.51 -16.41 5.88
C HIS A 7 -6.96 -14.96 5.79
N SER A 8 -8.25 -14.72 6.08
CA SER A 8 -8.86 -13.39 5.97
C SER A 8 -8.23 -12.35 6.90
N SER A 9 -7.65 -12.76 8.03
CA SER A 9 -6.93 -11.83 8.91
C SER A 9 -5.66 -11.30 8.25
N PHE A 10 -4.96 -12.10 7.46
CA PHE A 10 -3.74 -11.67 6.78
C PHE A 10 -4.07 -10.61 5.73
N GLY A 11 -5.03 -10.88 4.85
CA GLY A 11 -5.45 -9.93 3.82
C GLY A 11 -5.93 -8.62 4.42
N ARG A 12 -6.66 -8.68 5.54
CA ARG A 12 -7.08 -7.49 6.29
C ARG A 12 -5.90 -6.71 6.83
N THR A 13 -4.95 -7.38 7.48
CA THR A 13 -3.74 -6.73 8.02
C THR A 13 -2.95 -6.06 6.91
N SER A 14 -2.67 -6.75 5.79
CA SER A 14 -1.95 -6.17 4.65
C SER A 14 -2.65 -4.92 4.09
N LEU A 15 -3.97 -4.97 3.88
CA LEU A 15 -4.72 -3.82 3.36
C LEU A 15 -4.77 -2.65 4.36
N THR A 16 -4.92 -2.92 5.67
CA THR A 16 -4.86 -1.86 6.69
C THR A 16 -3.46 -1.26 6.79
N THR A 17 -2.40 -2.06 6.65
CA THR A 17 -1.04 -1.54 6.56
C THR A 17 -0.85 -0.65 5.34
N CYS A 18 -1.40 -1.05 4.18
CA CYS A 18 -1.41 -0.23 2.98
C CYS A 18 -2.08 1.13 3.22
N ASP A 19 -3.20 1.15 3.94
CA ASP A 19 -3.92 2.39 4.27
C ASP A 19 -3.06 3.34 5.09
N VAL A 20 -2.37 2.81 6.10
CA VAL A 20 -1.46 3.60 6.94
C VAL A 20 -0.36 4.22 6.11
N PHE A 21 0.25 3.46 5.18
CA PHE A 21 1.27 4.00 4.29
C PHE A 21 0.74 5.11 3.38
N VAL A 22 -0.42 4.89 2.75
CA VAL A 22 -1.03 5.89 1.87
C VAL A 22 -1.38 7.18 2.63
N MET A 23 -1.95 7.07 3.84
CA MET A 23 -2.22 8.23 4.68
C MET A 23 -0.93 8.95 5.10
N ALA A 24 0.12 8.18 5.41
CA ALA A 24 1.42 8.71 5.80
C ALA A 24 2.10 9.53 4.69
N LEU A 25 1.83 9.23 3.40
CA LEU A 25 2.39 9.99 2.26
C LEU A 25 2.06 11.49 2.34
N SER A 26 0.90 11.86 2.88
CA SER A 26 0.50 13.26 3.04
C SER A 26 1.37 14.05 4.02
N TYR A 27 2.13 13.36 4.87
CA TYR A 27 3.03 13.95 5.85
C TYR A 27 4.49 14.00 5.37
N LEU A 28 4.80 13.46 4.19
CA LEU A 28 6.13 13.55 3.61
C LEU A 28 6.37 14.95 3.03
N ASP A 29 7.59 15.48 3.15
CA ASP A 29 7.98 16.67 2.40
C ASP A 29 7.88 16.33 0.90
N ALA A 30 7.22 17.19 0.12
CA ALA A 30 7.06 17.02 -1.33
C ALA A 30 8.41 16.82 -2.05
N ARG A 31 9.51 17.36 -1.51
CA ARG A 31 10.87 17.15 -2.04
C ARG A 31 11.45 15.76 -1.76
N SER A 32 10.85 15.03 -0.84
CA SER A 32 11.24 13.67 -0.42
C SER A 32 10.22 12.61 -0.84
N MET A 33 9.25 12.96 -1.69
CA MET A 33 8.23 12.04 -2.16
C MET A 33 8.90 10.88 -2.93
N PRO A 34 8.66 9.61 -2.56
CA PRO A 34 9.14 8.48 -3.33
C PRO A 34 8.50 8.48 -4.73
N SER A 35 9.22 7.96 -5.72
CA SER A 35 8.60 7.69 -7.02
C SER A 35 7.48 6.65 -6.87
N PRO A 36 6.49 6.64 -7.79
CA PRO A 36 5.45 5.62 -7.81
C PRO A 36 6.00 4.19 -7.72
N GLU A 37 7.06 3.89 -8.46
CA GLU A 37 7.72 2.58 -8.48
C GLU A 37 8.43 2.30 -7.15
N GLY A 38 9.14 3.30 -6.60
CA GLY A 38 9.82 3.17 -5.31
C GLY A 38 8.85 2.97 -4.15
N LEU A 39 7.66 3.56 -4.22
CA LEU A 39 6.58 3.29 -3.27
C LEU A 39 6.13 1.83 -3.34
N VAL A 40 5.87 1.30 -4.54
CA VAL A 40 5.46 -0.10 -4.73
C VAL A 40 6.54 -1.07 -4.25
N GLU A 41 7.81 -0.81 -4.56
CA GLU A 41 8.93 -1.62 -4.07
C GLU A 41 9.03 -1.59 -2.54
N SER A 42 8.81 -0.42 -1.92
CA SER A 42 8.88 -0.27 -0.46
C SER A 42 7.81 -1.06 0.29
N VAL A 43 6.66 -1.30 -0.35
CA VAL A 43 5.54 -2.04 0.25
C VAL A 43 5.49 -3.52 -0.14
N ALA A 44 6.34 -3.96 -1.06
CA ALA A 44 6.45 -5.37 -1.48
C ALA A 44 6.63 -6.37 -0.31
N PRO A 45 7.39 -6.05 0.77
CA PRO A 45 7.48 -6.94 1.95
C PRO A 45 6.15 -7.20 2.67
N TRP A 46 5.14 -6.36 2.43
CA TRP A 46 3.80 -6.47 3.02
C TRP A 46 2.82 -7.24 2.12
N TYR A 47 3.33 -7.89 1.07
CA TYR A 47 2.56 -8.65 0.09
C TYR A 47 1.54 -7.76 -0.64
N LEU A 48 1.91 -6.50 -0.83
CA LEU A 48 1.14 -5.51 -1.58
C LEU A 48 1.75 -5.36 -2.97
N ASP A 49 0.89 -5.43 -3.99
CA ASP A 49 1.25 -5.14 -5.37
C ASP A 49 0.80 -3.74 -5.77
N ALA A 50 1.20 -3.31 -6.97
CA ALA A 50 0.83 -2.01 -7.51
C ALA A 50 -0.69 -1.83 -7.58
N GLU A 51 -1.43 -2.86 -7.99
CA GLU A 51 -2.89 -2.81 -8.09
C GLU A 51 -3.53 -2.50 -6.73
N SER A 52 -3.12 -3.22 -5.69
CA SER A 52 -3.59 -3.01 -4.32
C SER A 52 -3.28 -1.60 -3.84
N VAL A 53 -2.04 -1.13 -4.04
CA VAL A 53 -1.62 0.21 -3.60
C VAL A 53 -2.44 1.30 -4.27
N TRP A 54 -2.54 1.29 -5.60
CA TRP A 54 -3.26 2.33 -6.34
C TRP A 54 -4.77 2.28 -6.11
N TRP A 55 -5.33 1.09 -5.95
CA TRP A 55 -6.71 0.92 -5.53
C TRP A 55 -6.95 1.60 -4.17
N ARG A 56 -6.06 1.40 -3.20
CA ARG A 56 -6.19 2.04 -1.87
C ARG A 56 -6.00 3.55 -1.93
N VAL A 57 -5.04 4.06 -2.72
CA VAL A 57 -4.87 5.51 -2.97
C VAL A 57 -6.17 6.13 -3.49
N PHE A 58 -6.79 5.51 -4.50
CA PHE A 58 -8.04 5.99 -5.06
C PHE A 58 -9.19 5.94 -4.05
N VAL A 59 -9.39 4.79 -3.38
CA VAL A 59 -10.46 4.62 -2.38
C VAL A 59 -10.34 5.61 -1.22
N LEU A 60 -9.12 5.87 -0.74
CA LEU A 60 -8.89 6.81 0.34
C LEU A 60 -9.01 8.28 -0.11
N GLY A 61 -8.75 8.58 -1.38
CA GLY A 61 -8.91 9.92 -1.97
C GLY A 61 -10.35 10.28 -2.33
N LEU A 62 -11.30 9.32 -2.32
CA LEU A 62 -12.74 9.57 -2.48
C LEU A 62 -13.42 10.10 -1.21
N ARG A 63 -12.69 10.23 -0.10
CA ARG A 63 -13.16 10.83 1.16
C ARG A 63 -12.98 12.33 1.17
#